data_AF-A0A812NDX8-F1
#
_entry.id   AF-A0A812NDX8-F1
#
_cell.length_a   1.000
_cell.length_b   1.000
_cell.length_c   1.000
_cell.angle_alpha   90.00
_cell.angle_beta   90.00
_cell.angle_gamma   90.00
#
_symmetry.space_group_name_H-M   'P 1'
#
loop_
_entity.id
_entity.type
_entity.pdbx_description
1 polymer ?
#
loop_
_entity_poly.entity_id
_entity_poly.type
_entity_poly.pdbx_seq_one_letter_code
_entity_poly.pdbx_strand_id
1 'polypeptide(L)'
;MSPLAALVTRTEDASMFSRPDPNLHTKLFAKYPWDYFESETGKRYRMQMSAYQDMDSAELLTSICCEHLFPFRIPKLYFADINRETTNYVLIVERIPFGRRGKVVKGKVTEKIERKPFEILPVCGKYQDYLLEDAPSIYFALFREMAHLAAWDHQGRYDAFLGPMQKYTEQEYLDQVIRVRKPQKERKMEVLKGGCQSMIEKGIDFAVNVASQIFTASGRDKAKLEKMKKEIVEIAPYFDDIRSYMSNSSDWTAAMHMNLQADN
;
A
#
# COMPACT_ATOMS: atom_id res chain seq x y z
N MET A 1 3.27 -18.53 44.33
CA MET A 1 4.32 -18.86 43.34
C MET A 1 3.62 -19.11 42.02
N SER A 2 4.01 -18.37 40.99
CA SER A 2 3.33 -18.21 39.70
C SER A 2 3.42 -19.47 38.81
N PRO A 3 2.36 -19.86 38.08
CA PRO A 3 2.32 -21.03 37.21
C PRO A 3 2.97 -20.77 35.83
N LEU A 4 4.18 -20.20 35.81
CA LEU A 4 4.87 -19.77 34.58
C LEU A 4 6.04 -20.68 34.16
N ALA A 5 6.11 -21.92 34.68
CA ALA A 5 7.23 -22.83 34.45
C ALA A 5 6.86 -24.14 33.74
N ALA A 6 5.72 -24.21 33.04
CA ALA A 6 5.22 -25.46 32.45
C ALA A 6 5.05 -25.41 30.91
N LEU A 7 5.90 -24.65 30.20
CA LEU A 7 5.75 -24.50 28.75
C LEU A 7 7.07 -24.48 27.97
N VAL A 8 8.06 -25.30 28.35
CA VAL A 8 9.20 -25.60 27.46
C VAL A 8 9.70 -27.02 27.71
N THR A 9 8.95 -28.03 27.26
CA THR A 9 9.49 -29.34 26.85
C THR A 9 8.40 -30.10 26.08
N ARG A 10 8.05 -29.63 24.89
CA ARG A 10 7.52 -30.50 23.84
C ARG A 10 8.61 -30.65 22.79
N THR A 11 9.50 -31.61 23.03
CA THR A 11 10.24 -32.27 21.95
C THR A 11 9.25 -33.16 21.21
N GLU A 12 8.31 -32.55 20.47
CA GLU A 12 7.47 -33.25 19.51
C GLU A 12 8.27 -33.37 18.21
N ASP A 13 8.69 -34.60 17.92
CA ASP A 13 9.05 -35.12 16.61
C ASP A 13 9.69 -34.15 15.58
N ALA A 14 11.02 -34.05 15.62
CA ALA A 14 11.81 -33.62 14.47
C ALA A 14 11.58 -34.51 13.22
N SER A 15 10.88 -35.64 13.36
CA SER A 15 10.47 -36.52 12.27
C SER A 15 9.32 -35.98 11.42
N MET A 16 8.57 -34.96 11.89
CA MET A 16 7.47 -34.39 11.10
C MET A 16 7.97 -33.48 9.96
N PHE A 17 9.15 -32.87 10.13
CA PHE A 17 9.82 -32.05 9.10
C PHE A 17 10.79 -32.86 8.21
N SER A 18 10.96 -34.16 8.46
CA SER A 18 11.85 -35.02 7.66
C SER A 18 11.20 -35.55 6.38
N ARG A 19 9.88 -35.42 6.25
CA ARG A 19 9.14 -35.73 5.02
C ARG A 19 9.03 -34.46 4.17
N PRO A 20 9.47 -34.48 2.90
CA PRO A 20 9.25 -33.37 2.00
C PRO A 20 7.74 -33.13 1.85
N ASP A 21 7.24 -32.04 2.40
CA ASP A 21 5.90 -31.55 2.09
C ASP A 21 6.01 -30.74 0.79
N PRO A 22 5.35 -31.14 -0.31
CA PRO A 22 5.37 -30.40 -1.56
C PRO A 22 4.84 -28.96 -1.43
N ASN A 23 4.11 -28.64 -0.36
CA ASN A 23 3.61 -27.30 -0.05
C ASN A 23 4.49 -26.51 0.93
N LEU A 24 5.61 -27.08 1.40
CA LEU A 24 6.56 -26.39 2.26
C LEU A 24 7.57 -25.60 1.42
N HIS A 25 7.48 -24.27 1.51
CA HIS A 25 8.44 -23.39 0.85
C HIS A 25 9.81 -23.49 1.52
N THR A 26 10.83 -23.79 0.71
CA THR A 26 12.24 -23.88 1.16
C THR A 26 13.02 -22.59 0.91
N LYS A 27 12.41 -21.61 0.24
CA LYS A 27 12.98 -20.30 -0.03
C LYS A 27 12.10 -19.26 0.65
N LEU A 28 12.65 -18.61 1.65
CA LEU A 28 11.96 -17.63 2.49
C LEU A 28 12.52 -16.23 2.22
N PHE A 29 11.70 -15.22 2.50
CA PHE A 29 12.07 -13.83 2.52
C PHE A 29 11.84 -13.26 3.92
N ALA A 30 12.85 -12.60 4.48
CA ALA A 30 12.77 -11.98 5.79
C ALA A 30 12.77 -10.46 5.62
N LYS A 31 11.73 -9.82 6.15
CA LYS A 31 11.61 -8.37 6.27
C LYS A 31 11.77 -8.00 7.74
N TYR A 32 12.62 -7.03 8.00
CA TYR A 32 12.94 -6.53 9.34
C TYR A 32 13.35 -5.06 9.23
N PRO A 33 13.24 -4.28 10.32
CA PRO A 33 13.73 -2.91 10.37
C PRO A 33 15.14 -2.77 9.80
N TRP A 34 15.30 -1.89 8.81
CA TRP A 34 16.59 -1.52 8.27
C TRP A 34 16.83 -0.04 8.56
N ASP A 35 17.89 0.27 9.32
CA ASP A 35 18.33 1.64 9.50
C ASP A 35 19.07 2.10 8.24
N TYR A 36 18.32 2.62 7.27
CA TYR A 36 18.86 3.13 6.00
C TYR A 36 19.93 4.22 6.20
N PHE A 37 19.94 4.91 7.34
CA PHE A 37 20.90 5.97 7.64
C PHE A 37 22.09 5.48 8.46
N GLU A 38 22.19 4.17 8.72
CA GLU A 38 23.25 3.55 9.53
C GLU A 38 23.46 4.31 10.84
N SER A 39 22.37 4.81 11.45
CA SER A 39 22.50 5.56 12.68
C SER A 39 22.92 4.60 13.79
N GLU A 40 23.97 4.95 14.53
CA GLU A 40 24.50 4.12 15.64
C GLU A 40 23.45 3.74 16.71
N THR A 41 22.27 4.35 16.67
CA THR A 41 21.26 4.24 17.73
C THR A 41 19.87 3.80 17.25
N GLY A 42 19.63 3.59 15.95
CA GLY A 42 18.29 3.27 15.41
C GLY A 42 17.21 4.34 15.67
N LYS A 43 17.58 5.49 16.27
CA LYS A 43 16.65 6.55 16.70
C LYS A 43 15.90 7.18 15.53
N ARG A 44 16.52 7.25 14.36
CA ARG A 44 15.89 7.83 13.16
C ARG A 44 14.80 6.92 12.60
N TYR A 45 15.02 5.62 12.58
CA TYR A 45 13.97 4.65 12.26
C TYR A 45 12.80 4.76 13.24
N ARG A 46 13.07 4.82 14.54
CA ARG A 46 12.02 5.05 15.57
C ARG A 46 11.28 6.38 15.36
N MET A 47 11.98 7.47 15.04
CA MET A 47 11.35 8.76 14.71
C MET A 47 10.46 8.64 13.47
N GLN A 48 10.89 7.89 12.46
CA GLN A 48 10.08 7.65 11.27
C GLN A 48 8.80 6.88 11.63
N MET A 49 8.89 5.80 12.41
CA MET A 49 7.70 5.08 12.88
C MET A 49 6.76 5.98 13.70
N SER A 50 7.34 6.86 14.52
CA SER A 50 6.57 7.79 15.35
C SER A 50 5.93 8.93 14.55
N ALA A 51 6.54 9.33 13.43
CA ALA A 51 6.10 10.46 12.61
C ALA A 51 5.22 10.07 11.40
N TYR A 52 5.46 8.89 10.82
CA TYR A 52 4.81 8.39 9.61
C TYR A 52 3.91 7.16 9.86
N GLN A 53 3.71 6.77 11.12
CA GLN A 53 2.95 5.59 11.54
C GLN A 53 3.60 4.26 11.14
N ASP A 54 3.01 3.17 11.62
CA ASP A 54 3.46 1.80 11.38
C ASP A 54 3.07 1.32 9.98
N MET A 55 3.93 1.66 8.99
CA MET A 55 3.77 1.30 7.58
C MET A 55 3.77 -0.21 7.33
N ASP A 56 4.35 -1.00 8.24
CA ASP A 56 4.56 -2.43 8.05
C ASP A 56 3.53 -3.28 8.81
N SER A 57 2.90 -2.72 9.86
CA SER A 57 1.83 -3.43 10.58
C SER A 57 0.60 -3.71 9.75
N ALA A 58 0.30 -2.90 8.71
CA ALA A 58 -0.77 -3.24 7.77
C ALA A 58 -0.46 -4.57 7.05
N GLU A 59 0.76 -4.72 6.50
CA GLU A 59 1.21 -5.96 5.84
C GLU A 59 1.24 -7.15 6.82
N LEU A 60 1.69 -6.91 8.07
CA LEU A 60 1.69 -7.91 9.12
C LEU A 60 0.29 -8.42 9.45
N LEU A 61 -0.64 -7.49 9.72
CA LEU A 61 -2.03 -7.81 10.04
C LEU A 61 -2.71 -8.49 8.87
N THR A 62 -2.49 -8.00 7.64
CA THR A 62 -3.02 -8.64 6.43
C THR A 62 -2.51 -10.07 6.29
N SER A 63 -1.23 -10.32 6.53
CA SER A 63 -0.64 -11.66 6.44
C SER A 63 -1.18 -12.61 7.52
N ILE A 64 -1.37 -12.12 8.75
CA ILE A 64 -1.87 -12.94 9.87
C ILE A 64 -3.37 -13.22 9.73
N CYS A 65 -4.14 -12.18 9.39
CA CYS A 65 -5.60 -12.20 9.52
C CYS A 65 -6.32 -12.44 8.19
N CYS A 66 -5.76 -11.98 7.07
CA CYS A 66 -6.49 -11.87 5.81
C CYS A 66 -5.94 -12.75 4.68
N GLU A 67 -4.84 -13.49 4.88
CA GLU A 67 -4.24 -14.35 3.84
C GLU A 67 -5.27 -15.27 3.17
N HIS A 68 -6.16 -15.86 3.98
CA HIS A 68 -7.19 -16.79 3.52
C HIS A 68 -8.45 -16.11 2.93
N LEU A 69 -8.51 -14.78 2.96
CA LEU A 69 -9.68 -14.00 2.57
C LEU A 69 -9.55 -13.38 1.18
N PHE A 70 -8.39 -13.42 0.53
CA PHE A 70 -8.20 -12.76 -0.76
C PHE A 70 -8.58 -13.63 -1.97
N PRO A 71 -9.09 -13.01 -3.06
CA PRO A 71 -9.36 -13.71 -4.32
C PRO A 71 -8.09 -14.09 -5.08
N PHE A 72 -6.93 -13.61 -4.63
CA PHE A 72 -5.62 -13.89 -5.19
C PHE A 72 -4.66 -14.34 -4.09
N ARG A 73 -3.61 -15.05 -4.50
CA ARG A 73 -2.56 -15.52 -3.59
C ARG A 73 -1.68 -14.35 -3.15
N ILE A 74 -1.42 -14.27 -1.84
CA ILE A 74 -0.35 -13.46 -1.28
C ILE A 74 0.78 -14.38 -0.77
N PRO A 75 1.99 -13.87 -0.49
CA PRO A 75 3.06 -14.66 0.09
C PRO A 75 2.63 -15.28 1.43
N LYS A 76 2.82 -16.59 1.57
CA LYS A 76 2.44 -17.30 2.81
C LYS A 76 3.23 -16.79 4.01
N LEU A 77 2.55 -16.51 5.11
CA LEU A 77 3.19 -16.17 6.37
C LEU A 77 3.77 -17.42 7.06
N TYR A 78 5.04 -17.33 7.47
CA TYR A 78 5.71 -18.37 8.27
C TYR A 78 5.96 -17.94 9.71
N PHE A 79 6.41 -16.70 9.90
CA PHE A 79 6.67 -16.15 11.22
C PHE A 79 6.52 -14.63 11.21
N ALA A 80 5.97 -14.09 12.29
CA ALA A 80 5.72 -12.68 12.45
C ALA A 80 5.81 -12.34 13.94
N ASP A 81 6.57 -11.31 14.31
CA ASP A 81 6.60 -10.80 15.67
C ASP A 81 6.89 -9.29 15.68
N ILE A 82 6.36 -8.59 16.69
CA ILE A 82 6.59 -7.17 16.93
C ILE A 82 6.84 -6.93 18.43
N ASN A 83 8.01 -6.38 18.73
CA ASN A 83 8.36 -5.99 20.08
C ASN A 83 7.72 -4.63 20.40
N ARG A 84 6.75 -4.61 21.31
CA ARG A 84 6.01 -3.39 21.69
C ARG A 84 6.86 -2.29 22.33
N GLU A 85 7.97 -2.64 22.99
CA GLU A 85 8.85 -1.66 23.66
C GLU A 85 9.75 -0.94 22.65
N THR A 86 10.25 -1.68 21.67
CA THR A 86 11.22 -1.19 20.68
C THR A 86 10.60 -0.81 19.36
N THR A 87 9.36 -1.24 19.11
CA THR A 87 8.65 -1.20 17.82
C THR A 87 9.41 -1.89 16.67
N ASN A 88 10.39 -2.74 17.01
CA ASN A 88 11.04 -3.60 16.04
C ASN A 88 10.13 -4.77 15.69
N TYR A 89 10.20 -5.22 14.45
CA TYR A 89 9.43 -6.36 13.98
C TYR A 89 10.29 -7.32 13.17
N VAL A 90 9.77 -8.53 12.94
CA VAL A 90 10.29 -9.44 11.92
C VAL A 90 9.11 -10.10 11.24
N LEU A 91 9.20 -10.22 9.92
CA LEU A 91 8.24 -10.89 9.06
C LEU A 91 8.99 -11.87 8.18
N ILE A 92 8.67 -13.15 8.30
CA ILE A 92 9.23 -14.24 7.48
C ILE A 92 8.09 -14.80 6.64
N VAL A 93 8.20 -14.64 5.34
CA VAL A 93 7.20 -15.05 4.36
C VAL A 93 7.81 -15.95 3.29
N GLU A 94 6.97 -16.61 2.51
CA GLU A 94 7.36 -17.24 1.27
C GLU A 94 8.13 -16.27 0.37
N ARG A 95 9.27 -16.71 -0.19
CA ARG A 95 9.95 -15.95 -1.23
C ARG A 95 9.17 -16.07 -2.54
N ILE A 96 8.63 -14.95 -3.02
CA ILE A 96 7.93 -14.89 -4.30
C ILE A 96 8.84 -15.40 -5.44
N PRO A 97 8.45 -16.45 -6.17
CA PRO A 97 9.23 -17.00 -7.28
C PRO A 97 8.99 -16.19 -8.56
N PHE A 98 9.45 -14.94 -8.58
CA PHE A 98 9.34 -14.07 -9.75
C PHE A 98 9.94 -14.73 -11.01
N GLY A 99 9.20 -14.67 -12.10
CA GLY A 99 9.65 -15.10 -13.42
C GLY A 99 10.82 -14.26 -13.92
N ARG A 100 11.55 -14.78 -14.91
CA ARG A 100 12.71 -14.09 -15.48
C ARG A 100 12.28 -12.76 -16.12
N ARG A 101 12.98 -11.66 -15.81
CA ARG A 101 12.88 -10.41 -16.57
C ARG A 101 13.72 -10.58 -17.85
N GLY A 102 13.12 -10.48 -19.04
CA GLY A 102 13.82 -10.68 -20.32
C GLY A 102 15.00 -9.74 -20.50
N LYS A 103 15.85 -10.00 -21.48
CA LYS A 103 17.03 -9.18 -21.76
C LYS A 103 16.69 -7.68 -21.85
N VAL A 104 17.31 -6.90 -20.97
CA VAL A 104 17.17 -5.43 -20.95
C VAL A 104 18.29 -4.80 -21.78
N VAL A 105 17.94 -3.97 -22.76
CA VAL A 105 18.89 -3.18 -23.57
C VAL A 105 18.42 -1.73 -23.56
N LYS A 106 19.31 -0.81 -23.15
CA LYS A 106 19.00 0.63 -23.01
C LYS A 106 17.74 0.89 -22.16
N GLY A 107 17.58 0.14 -21.07
CA GLY A 107 16.41 0.29 -20.19
C GLY A 107 15.10 -0.09 -20.86
N LYS A 108 15.09 -1.03 -21.82
CA LYS A 108 13.87 -1.64 -22.34
C LYS A 108 14.03 -3.15 -22.41
N VAL A 109 12.97 -3.89 -22.08
CA VAL A 109 12.94 -5.33 -22.29
C VAL A 109 12.86 -5.58 -23.80
N THR A 110 13.84 -6.32 -24.34
CA THR A 110 13.98 -6.60 -25.78
C THR A 110 13.73 -8.06 -26.14
N GLU A 111 13.79 -8.94 -25.15
CA GLU A 111 13.49 -10.35 -25.29
C GLU A 111 12.06 -10.60 -24.80
N LYS A 112 11.20 -11.04 -25.73
CA LYS A 112 9.86 -11.53 -25.39
C LYS A 112 9.99 -12.89 -24.69
N ILE A 113 9.40 -13.02 -23.51
CA ILE A 113 9.36 -14.28 -22.77
C ILE A 113 7.94 -14.82 -22.84
N GLU A 114 7.78 -16.03 -23.38
CA GLU A 114 6.53 -16.76 -23.28
C GLU A 114 6.27 -17.13 -21.81
N ARG A 115 5.14 -16.68 -21.27
CA ARG A 115 4.75 -16.89 -19.86
C ARG A 115 3.79 -18.04 -19.75
N LYS A 116 3.97 -18.86 -18.72
CA LYS A 116 2.98 -19.88 -18.36
C LYS A 116 1.81 -19.27 -17.59
N PRO A 117 0.60 -19.84 -17.65
CA PRO A 117 -0.48 -19.46 -16.74
C PRO A 117 0.01 -19.47 -15.29
N PHE A 118 -0.37 -18.43 -14.53
CA PHE A 118 0.00 -18.23 -13.12
C PHE A 118 1.51 -18.00 -12.84
N GLU A 119 2.35 -17.80 -13.86
CA GLU A 119 3.71 -17.34 -13.65
C GLU A 119 3.72 -15.89 -13.13
N ILE A 120 4.42 -15.65 -12.01
CA ILE A 120 4.47 -14.32 -11.39
C ILE A 120 5.41 -13.43 -12.21
N LEU A 121 4.90 -12.30 -12.69
CA LEU A 121 5.67 -11.34 -13.47
C LEU A 121 6.83 -10.77 -12.65
N PRO A 122 7.99 -10.45 -13.26
CA PRO A 122 9.08 -9.81 -12.54
C PRO A 122 8.62 -8.48 -11.94
N VAL A 123 9.13 -8.16 -10.74
CA VAL A 123 8.91 -6.88 -10.06
C VAL A 123 9.12 -5.71 -11.02
N CYS A 124 8.33 -4.64 -10.94
CA CYS A 124 8.66 -3.35 -11.56
C CYS A 124 9.19 -2.42 -10.47
N GLY A 125 10.22 -1.64 -10.75
CA GLY A 125 10.69 -0.64 -9.78
C GLY A 125 9.81 0.61 -9.79
N LYS A 126 9.94 1.44 -8.75
CA LYS A 126 9.29 2.76 -8.68
C LYS A 126 9.56 3.59 -9.92
N TYR A 127 8.50 4.10 -10.54
CA TYR A 127 8.54 4.91 -11.77
C TYR A 127 9.15 4.18 -12.98
N GLN A 128 9.09 2.85 -13.02
CA GLN A 128 9.65 2.04 -14.09
C GLN A 128 8.61 1.38 -14.99
N ASP A 129 7.37 1.87 -15.02
CA ASP A 129 6.29 1.27 -15.83
C ASP A 129 6.62 1.19 -17.33
N TYR A 130 7.49 2.08 -17.82
CA TYR A 130 8.03 2.04 -19.18
C TYR A 130 8.89 0.79 -19.47
N LEU A 131 9.27 0.03 -18.43
CA LEU A 131 9.95 -1.26 -18.51
C LEU A 131 8.98 -2.44 -18.62
N LEU A 132 7.68 -2.24 -18.37
CA LEU A 132 6.68 -3.29 -18.48
C LEU A 132 6.45 -3.63 -19.96
N GLU A 133 6.32 -4.93 -20.24
CA GLU A 133 6.10 -5.42 -21.61
C GLU A 133 4.73 -5.00 -22.15
N ASP A 134 3.70 -5.05 -21.30
CA ASP A 134 2.32 -4.65 -21.61
C ASP A 134 1.69 -3.97 -20.38
N ALA A 135 2.06 -2.71 -20.16
CA ALA A 135 1.56 -1.94 -19.01
C ALA A 135 0.01 -1.91 -18.97
N PRO A 136 -0.73 -1.58 -20.06
CA PRO A 136 -2.19 -1.54 -20.02
C PRO A 136 -2.83 -2.82 -19.49
N SER A 137 -2.40 -3.99 -19.95
CA SER A 137 -2.95 -5.27 -19.47
C SER A 137 -2.68 -5.53 -17.99
N ILE A 138 -1.50 -5.12 -17.48
CA ILE A 138 -1.16 -5.23 -16.06
C ILE A 138 -2.09 -4.34 -15.23
N TYR A 139 -2.27 -3.08 -15.64
CA TYR A 139 -3.21 -2.17 -14.99
C TYR A 139 -4.64 -2.74 -14.99
N PHE A 140 -5.13 -3.24 -16.13
CA PHE A 140 -6.45 -3.87 -16.19
C PHE A 140 -6.57 -5.09 -15.28
N ALA A 141 -5.52 -5.89 -15.12
CA ALA A 141 -5.51 -7.00 -14.18
C ALA A 141 -5.61 -6.51 -12.72
N LEU A 142 -4.82 -5.50 -12.34
CA LEU A 142 -4.88 -4.89 -11.00
C LEU A 142 -6.27 -4.34 -10.68
N PHE A 143 -6.85 -3.54 -11.58
CA PHE A 143 -8.19 -2.99 -11.40
C PHE A 143 -9.26 -4.08 -11.32
N ARG A 144 -9.10 -5.18 -12.06
CA ARG A 144 -10.03 -6.32 -11.98
C ARG A 144 -9.97 -7.00 -10.61
N GLU A 145 -8.77 -7.22 -10.07
CA GLU A 145 -8.64 -7.82 -8.73
C GLU A 145 -9.13 -6.88 -7.63
N MET A 146 -8.92 -5.57 -7.75
CA MET A 146 -9.53 -4.58 -6.86
C MET A 146 -11.07 -4.63 -6.92
N ALA A 147 -11.64 -4.78 -8.11
CA ALA A 147 -13.08 -4.96 -8.28
C ALA A 147 -13.57 -6.28 -7.67
N HIS A 148 -12.79 -7.36 -7.72
CA HIS A 148 -13.11 -8.61 -7.04
C HIS A 148 -13.13 -8.42 -5.51
N LEU A 149 -12.16 -7.70 -4.95
CA LEU A 149 -12.13 -7.39 -3.52
C LEU A 149 -13.41 -6.64 -3.10
N ALA A 150 -13.80 -5.62 -3.86
CA ALA A 150 -15.03 -4.87 -3.60
C ALA A 150 -16.28 -5.76 -3.72
N ALA A 151 -16.36 -6.59 -4.76
CA ALA A 151 -17.47 -7.52 -4.93
C ALA A 151 -17.57 -8.54 -3.77
N TRP A 152 -16.44 -8.99 -3.23
CA TRP A 152 -16.41 -9.91 -2.08
C TRP A 152 -16.87 -9.22 -0.79
N ASP A 153 -16.54 -7.94 -0.61
CA ASP A 153 -17.06 -7.12 0.49
C ASP A 153 -18.57 -6.94 0.40
N HIS A 154 -19.12 -6.61 -0.79
CA HIS A 154 -20.57 -6.52 -0.99
C HIS A 154 -21.31 -7.85 -0.78
N GLN A 155 -20.61 -8.98 -0.88
CA GLN A 155 -21.14 -10.30 -0.56
C GLN A 155 -21.02 -10.67 0.93
N GLY A 156 -20.43 -9.79 1.75
CA GLY A 156 -20.20 -10.03 3.18
C GLY A 156 -19.16 -11.11 3.47
N ARG A 157 -18.27 -11.42 2.51
CA ARG A 157 -17.28 -12.51 2.68
C ARG A 157 -16.25 -12.22 3.77
N TYR A 158 -16.04 -10.95 4.08
CA TYR A 158 -15.14 -10.52 5.13
C TYR A 158 -15.83 -10.40 6.50
N ASP A 159 -17.16 -10.33 6.53
CA ASP A 159 -17.93 -9.98 7.72
C ASP A 159 -17.75 -10.98 8.86
N ALA A 160 -17.56 -12.26 8.53
CA ALA A 160 -17.34 -13.31 9.53
C ALA A 160 -16.04 -13.08 10.33
N PHE A 161 -15.05 -12.40 9.75
CA PHE A 161 -13.75 -12.17 10.37
C PHE A 161 -13.56 -10.71 10.82
N LEU A 162 -13.91 -9.74 9.96
CA LEU A 162 -13.71 -8.32 10.20
C LEU A 162 -14.95 -7.61 10.76
N GLY A 163 -16.11 -8.27 10.75
CA GLY A 163 -17.40 -7.62 10.95
C GLY A 163 -17.88 -6.91 9.68
N PRO A 164 -19.17 -6.59 9.58
CA PRO A 164 -19.70 -5.87 8.44
C PRO A 164 -19.12 -4.46 8.39
N MET A 165 -18.79 -3.99 7.19
CA MET A 165 -18.38 -2.60 6.98
C MET A 165 -19.50 -1.66 7.43
N GLN A 166 -19.16 -0.69 8.27
CA GLN A 166 -20.11 0.33 8.67
C GLN A 166 -20.37 1.25 7.49
N LYS A 167 -21.62 1.23 7.00
CA LYS A 167 -22.09 2.09 5.91
C LYS A 167 -22.94 3.22 6.47
N TYR A 168 -22.58 4.45 6.13
CA TYR A 168 -23.33 5.65 6.44
C TYR A 168 -23.90 6.28 5.16
N THR A 169 -25.07 6.88 5.25
CA THR A 169 -25.50 7.90 4.30
C THR A 169 -24.66 9.17 4.48
N GLU A 170 -24.67 10.05 3.48
CA GLU A 170 -24.00 11.36 3.58
C GLU A 170 -24.46 12.13 4.83
N GLN A 171 -25.76 12.13 5.11
CA GLN A 171 -26.31 12.83 6.28
C GLN A 171 -25.82 12.22 7.60
N GLU A 172 -25.78 10.89 7.71
CA GLU A 172 -25.24 10.21 8.90
C GLU A 172 -23.75 10.49 9.08
N TYR A 173 -22.96 10.52 8.01
CA TYR A 173 -21.56 10.90 8.08
C TYR A 173 -21.38 12.34 8.59
N LEU A 174 -22.15 13.28 8.04
CA LEU A 174 -22.13 14.67 8.47
C LEU A 174 -22.52 14.82 9.96
N ASP A 175 -23.56 14.10 10.40
CA ASP A 175 -24.06 14.19 11.78
C ASP A 175 -23.18 13.46 12.81
N GLN A 176 -22.62 12.31 12.45
CA GLN A 176 -21.89 11.46 13.40
C GLN A 176 -20.38 11.72 13.40
N VAL A 177 -19.81 12.05 12.23
CA VAL A 177 -18.37 12.24 12.08
C VAL A 177 -18.02 13.72 12.07
N ILE A 178 -18.62 14.51 11.18
CA ILE A 178 -18.22 15.91 10.99
C ILE A 178 -18.71 16.80 12.12
N ARG A 179 -19.99 16.71 12.49
CA ARG A 179 -20.62 17.58 13.51
C ARG A 179 -20.06 17.35 14.92
N VAL A 180 -19.61 16.13 15.22
CA VAL A 180 -19.03 15.77 16.52
C VAL A 180 -17.55 16.15 16.59
N ARG A 181 -16.87 16.28 15.44
CA ARG A 181 -15.44 16.61 15.37
C ARG A 181 -15.21 18.08 15.75
N LYS A 182 -14.15 18.32 16.53
CA LYS A 182 -13.69 19.68 16.82
C LYS A 182 -13.29 20.37 15.52
N PRO A 183 -13.72 21.61 15.26
CA PRO A 183 -13.28 22.37 14.11
C PRO A 183 -11.75 22.43 14.03
N GLN A 184 -11.22 22.31 12.82
CA GLN A 184 -9.79 22.49 12.60
C GLN A 184 -9.41 23.94 12.93
N LYS A 185 -8.30 24.12 13.65
CA LYS A 185 -7.77 25.46 13.95
C LYS A 185 -7.39 26.17 12.65
N GLU A 186 -7.66 27.46 12.55
CA GLU A 186 -7.34 28.29 11.37
C GLU A 186 -5.89 28.11 10.92
N ARG A 187 -4.94 28.18 11.86
CA ARG A 187 -3.51 27.94 11.59
C ARG A 187 -3.23 26.60 10.92
N LYS A 188 -3.95 25.53 11.29
CA LYS A 188 -3.78 24.20 10.66
C LYS A 188 -4.27 24.25 9.20
N MET A 189 -5.41 24.90 8.97
CA MET A 189 -5.97 25.09 7.63
C MET A 189 -4.99 25.85 6.73
N GLU A 190 -4.42 26.95 7.23
CA GLU A 190 -3.41 27.75 6.52
C GLU A 190 -2.17 26.93 6.16
N VAL A 191 -1.65 26.12 7.10
CA VAL A 191 -0.48 25.26 6.86
C VAL A 191 -0.78 24.22 5.77
N LEU A 192 -1.95 23.58 5.81
CA LEU A 192 -2.35 22.59 4.81
C LEU A 192 -2.51 23.23 3.42
N LYS A 193 -3.17 24.39 3.35
CA LYS A 193 -3.31 25.17 2.11
C LYS A 193 -1.96 25.59 1.55
N GLY A 194 -1.10 26.17 2.37
CA GLY A 194 0.22 26.65 1.97
C GLY A 194 1.15 25.52 1.52
N GLY A 195 1.15 24.39 2.23
CA GLY A 195 1.91 23.20 1.84
C GLY A 195 1.45 22.64 0.49
N CYS A 196 0.13 22.51 0.31
CA CYS A 196 -0.46 22.07 -0.96
C CYS A 196 -0.14 23.03 -2.11
N GLN A 197 -0.31 24.33 -1.88
CA GLN A 197 -0.01 25.37 -2.86
C GLN A 197 1.44 25.30 -3.32
N SER A 198 2.40 25.21 -2.39
CA SER A 198 3.83 25.14 -2.73
C SER A 198 4.17 23.92 -3.60
N MET A 199 3.53 22.77 -3.37
CA MET A 199 3.73 21.58 -4.20
C MET A 199 3.16 21.75 -5.62
N ILE A 200 1.92 22.28 -5.73
CA ILE A 200 1.25 22.47 -7.02
C ILE A 200 1.97 23.54 -7.85
N GLU A 201 2.40 24.65 -7.25
CA GLU A 201 3.11 25.72 -7.96
C GLU A 201 4.40 25.22 -8.60
N LYS A 202 5.15 24.36 -7.89
CA LYS A 202 6.33 23.68 -8.47
C LYS A 202 5.96 22.77 -9.63
N GLY A 203 4.84 22.03 -9.53
CA GLY A 203 4.34 21.19 -10.61
C GLY A 203 3.92 22.01 -11.85
N ILE A 204 3.26 23.15 -11.65
CA ILE A 204 2.87 24.07 -12.72
C ILE A 204 4.10 24.69 -13.37
N ASP A 205 5.06 25.19 -12.58
CA ASP A 205 6.32 25.73 -13.10
C ASP A 205 7.09 24.67 -13.91
N PHE A 206 7.15 23.44 -13.41
CA PHE A 206 7.76 22.33 -14.13
C PHE A 206 7.07 22.07 -15.47
N ALA A 207 5.74 22.00 -15.49
CA ALA A 207 4.97 21.73 -16.69
C ALA A 207 5.03 22.86 -17.72
N VAL A 208 5.09 24.12 -17.27
CA VAL A 208 4.99 25.29 -18.14
C VAL A 208 6.36 25.82 -18.56
N ASN A 209 7.33 25.85 -17.66
CA ASN A 209 8.61 26.54 -17.87
C ASN A 209 9.82 25.58 -17.97
N VAL A 210 9.87 24.49 -17.20
CA VAL A 210 11.05 23.62 -17.14
C VAL A 210 11.04 22.53 -18.21
N ALA A 211 9.94 21.79 -18.31
CA ALA A 211 9.83 20.59 -19.14
C ALA A 211 8.60 20.63 -20.07
N SER A 212 8.26 21.81 -20.58
CA SER A 212 7.05 22.02 -21.38
C SER A 212 6.89 21.07 -22.59
N GLN A 213 8.00 20.58 -23.14
CA GLN A 213 8.03 19.67 -24.27
C GLN A 213 7.45 18.27 -23.99
N ILE A 214 7.39 17.83 -22.72
CA ILE A 214 6.80 16.52 -22.37
C ILE A 214 5.31 16.61 -22.02
N PHE A 215 4.72 17.82 -22.01
CA PHE A 215 3.31 18.04 -21.70
C PHE A 215 2.52 18.47 -22.94
N THR A 216 1.27 18.00 -23.01
CA THR A 216 0.33 18.40 -24.08
C THR A 216 0.03 19.91 -23.99
N ALA A 217 -0.52 20.50 -25.06
CA ALA A 217 -0.95 21.89 -25.03
C ALA A 217 -1.95 22.16 -23.89
N SER A 218 -2.89 21.24 -23.66
CA SER A 218 -3.84 21.35 -22.54
C SER A 218 -3.17 21.16 -21.17
N GLY A 219 -2.11 20.35 -21.07
CA GLY A 219 -1.34 20.16 -19.83
C GLY A 219 -0.47 21.37 -19.45
N ARG A 220 -0.40 22.37 -20.33
CA ARG A 220 0.34 23.63 -20.13
C ARG A 220 -0.57 24.86 -20.12
N ASP A 221 -1.87 24.66 -20.24
CA ASP A 221 -2.85 25.73 -20.23
C ASP A 221 -2.87 26.38 -18.84
N LYS A 222 -2.29 27.57 -18.75
CA LYS A 222 -2.16 28.31 -17.49
C LYS A 222 -3.51 28.57 -16.83
N ALA A 223 -4.57 28.86 -17.59
CA ALA A 223 -5.87 29.15 -17.02
C ALA A 223 -6.47 27.90 -16.37
N LYS A 224 -6.33 26.74 -17.03
CA LYS A 224 -6.75 25.45 -16.45
C LYS A 224 -5.94 25.07 -15.22
N LEU A 225 -4.61 25.21 -15.30
CA LEU A 225 -3.70 24.88 -14.20
C LEU A 225 -3.93 25.78 -12.98
N GLU A 226 -4.18 27.08 -13.17
CA GLU A 226 -4.49 28.01 -12.09
C GLU A 226 -5.86 27.72 -11.47
N LYS A 227 -6.87 27.37 -12.29
CA LYS A 227 -8.16 26.91 -11.78
C LYS A 227 -8.01 25.65 -10.92
N MET A 228 -7.29 24.64 -11.43
CA MET A 228 -6.99 23.40 -10.72
C MET A 228 -6.27 23.68 -9.39
N LYS A 229 -5.24 24.54 -9.40
CA LYS A 229 -4.53 24.95 -8.18
C LYS A 229 -5.49 25.53 -7.15
N LYS A 230 -6.35 26.46 -7.56
CA LYS A 230 -7.33 27.09 -6.67
C LYS A 230 -8.25 26.05 -6.02
N GLU A 231 -8.82 25.16 -6.84
CA GLU A 231 -9.74 24.11 -6.37
C GLU A 231 -9.05 23.13 -5.41
N ILE A 232 -7.85 22.63 -5.75
CA ILE A 232 -7.13 21.68 -4.90
C ILE A 232 -6.69 22.34 -3.58
N VAL A 233 -6.21 23.59 -3.62
CA VAL A 233 -5.83 24.32 -2.39
C VAL A 233 -7.04 24.56 -1.50
N GLU A 234 -8.21 24.83 -2.07
CA GLU A 234 -9.45 24.96 -1.30
C GLU A 234 -9.85 23.65 -0.61
N ILE A 235 -9.69 22.52 -1.30
CA ILE A 235 -10.06 21.19 -0.82
C ILE A 235 -9.01 20.60 0.15
N ALA A 236 -7.74 21.01 0.05
CA ALA A 236 -6.62 20.39 0.78
C ALA A 236 -6.86 20.14 2.28
N PRO A 237 -7.49 21.06 3.05
CA PRO A 237 -7.75 20.81 4.46
C PRO A 237 -8.74 19.68 4.77
N TYR A 238 -9.51 19.27 3.76
CA TYR A 238 -10.59 18.28 3.84
C TYR A 238 -10.22 16.93 3.23
N PHE A 239 -8.97 16.73 2.77
CA PHE A 239 -8.55 15.44 2.18
C PHE A 239 -8.79 14.25 3.10
N ASP A 240 -8.57 14.40 4.41
CA ASP A 240 -8.83 13.34 5.37
C ASP A 240 -10.33 13.06 5.52
N ASP A 241 -11.18 14.10 5.45
CA ASP A 241 -12.64 13.95 5.54
C ASP A 241 -13.18 13.26 4.28
N ILE A 242 -12.64 13.61 3.11
CA ILE A 242 -12.97 12.96 1.83
C ILE A 242 -12.53 11.50 1.85
N ARG A 243 -11.30 11.21 2.31
CA ARG A 243 -10.81 9.83 2.41
C ARG A 243 -11.63 9.00 3.38
N SER A 244 -11.98 9.57 4.52
CA SER A 244 -12.84 8.94 5.53
C SER A 244 -14.22 8.64 4.95
N TYR A 245 -14.83 9.58 4.22
CA TYR A 245 -16.08 9.32 3.51
C TYR A 245 -15.95 8.23 2.43
N MET A 246 -14.88 8.26 1.63
CA MET A 246 -14.64 7.22 0.61
C MET A 246 -14.44 5.83 1.23
N SER A 247 -13.86 5.74 2.43
CA SER A 247 -13.67 4.46 3.15
C SER A 247 -14.97 3.75 3.56
N ASN A 248 -16.10 4.44 3.42
CA ASN A 248 -17.44 3.94 3.68
C ASN A 248 -18.00 2.99 2.59
N SER A 249 -17.32 2.89 1.45
CA SER A 249 -17.68 1.93 0.41
C SER A 249 -16.43 1.32 -0.22
N SER A 250 -16.44 0.00 -0.35
CA SER A 250 -15.45 -0.75 -1.11
C SER A 250 -15.47 -0.43 -2.62
N ASP A 251 -16.50 0.26 -3.13
CA ASP A 251 -16.52 0.77 -4.51
C ASP A 251 -15.36 1.72 -4.80
N TRP A 252 -14.90 2.43 -3.76
CA TRP A 252 -13.81 3.38 -3.88
C TRP A 252 -12.43 2.76 -3.68
N THR A 253 -12.31 1.45 -3.41
CA THR A 253 -11.02 0.80 -3.13
C THR A 253 -9.97 1.08 -4.20
N ALA A 254 -10.36 1.10 -5.49
CA ALA A 254 -9.46 1.42 -6.60
C ALA A 254 -9.16 2.92 -6.76
N ALA A 255 -9.99 3.81 -6.19
CA ALA A 255 -9.86 5.26 -6.31
C ALA A 255 -9.22 5.91 -5.06
N MET A 256 -9.23 5.22 -3.91
CA MET A 256 -8.68 5.73 -2.65
C MET A 256 -7.15 5.74 -2.64
N HIS A 257 -6.52 4.82 -3.36
CA HIS A 257 -5.07 4.79 -3.50
C HIS A 257 -4.65 5.72 -4.65
N MET A 258 -4.25 6.95 -4.31
CA MET A 258 -3.90 8.00 -5.29
C MET A 258 -2.59 7.72 -6.06
N ASN A 259 -1.90 6.63 -5.74
CA ASN A 259 -0.70 6.21 -6.45
C ASN A 259 -0.98 4.92 -7.23
N LEU A 260 -1.41 5.07 -8.48
CA LEU A 260 -1.87 3.95 -9.29
C LEU A 260 -0.73 3.12 -9.89
N GLN A 261 0.54 3.51 -9.73
CA GLN A 261 1.63 2.80 -10.38
C GLN A 261 1.62 1.32 -10.00
N ALA A 262 1.91 0.43 -10.95
CA ALA A 262 1.79 -1.02 -10.74
C ALA A 262 2.67 -1.59 -9.61
N ASP A 263 3.63 -0.80 -9.12
CA ASP A 263 4.49 -1.14 -7.99
C ASP A 263 3.97 -0.64 -6.61
N ASN A 264 2.81 0.02 -6.56
CA ASN A 264 2.13 0.42 -5.32
C ASN A 264 0.76 -0.24 -5.19
#